data_AF-A0A316JR02-F1
#
_entry.id   AF-A0A316JR02-F1
#
_cell.length_a   1.000
_cell.length_b   1.000
_cell.length_c   1.000
_cell.angle_alpha   90.00
_cell.angle_beta   90.00
_cell.angle_gamma   90.00
#
_symmetry.space_group_name_H-M   'P 1'
#
loop_
_entity.id
_entity.type
_entity.pdbx_description
1 polymer ?
#
loop_
_entity_poly.entity_id
_entity_poly.type
_entity_poly.pdbx_seq_one_letter_code
_entity_poly.pdbx_strand_id
1 'polypeptide(L)'
;MVTEEGKTRAIIAHITLIGWIIAVVQNGEKKDDYASFYIRQMLGLLIMGIVGSIIAIIPIIGWLIYLGVVALWIVSLVCATSGEKKEIPVLGAQFQEWFKSL
;
A
#
# COMPACT_ATOMS: atom_id res chain seq x y z
N MET A 1 20.47 -2.02 -5.52
CA MET A 1 19.63 -2.99 -6.25
C MET A 1 18.53 -3.44 -5.31
N VAL A 2 17.30 -3.64 -5.80
CA VAL A 2 16.21 -4.18 -4.96
C VAL A 2 16.53 -5.62 -4.59
N THR A 3 16.37 -5.98 -3.32
CA THR A 3 16.61 -7.34 -2.84
C THR A 3 15.36 -8.20 -3.09
N GLU A 4 15.53 -9.49 -3.34
CA GLU A 4 14.40 -10.43 -3.46
C GLU A 4 13.58 -10.50 -2.16
N GLU A 5 14.24 -10.39 -1.01
CA GLU A 5 13.59 -10.28 0.31
C GLU A 5 12.72 -9.01 0.41
N GLY A 6 13.26 -7.86 0.02
CA GLY A 6 12.55 -6.57 0.01
C GLY A 6 11.35 -6.59 -0.92
N LYS A 7 11.51 -7.18 -2.11
CA LYS A 7 10.42 -7.39 -3.07
C LYS A 7 9.33 -8.30 -2.51
N THR A 8 9.73 -9.41 -1.88
CA THR A 8 8.80 -10.35 -1.23
C THR A 8 7.99 -9.65 -0.14
N ARG A 9 8.64 -8.88 0.74
CA ARG A 9 7.95 -8.11 1.80
C ARG A 9 7.01 -7.05 1.24
N ALA A 10 7.42 -6.35 0.19
CA ALA A 10 6.57 -5.38 -0.49
C ALA A 10 5.29 -6.04 -1.04
N ILE A 11 5.38 -7.24 -1.61
CA ILE A 11 4.22 -8.00 -2.10
C ILE A 11 3.37 -8.50 -0.93
N ILE A 12 3.98 -9.08 0.12
CA ILE A 12 3.27 -9.55 1.33
C ILE A 12 2.45 -8.41 1.96
N ALA A 13 2.98 -7.19 1.95
CA ALA A 13 2.28 -6.03 2.49
C ALA A 13 0.90 -5.81 1.84
N HIS A 14 0.71 -6.19 0.58
CA HIS A 14 -0.52 -5.96 -0.17
C HIS A 14 -1.60 -7.04 0.00
N ILE A 15 -1.29 -8.20 0.61
CA ILE A 15 -2.20 -9.36 0.59
C ILE A 15 -3.41 -9.17 1.51
N THR A 16 -3.17 -8.83 2.77
CA THR A 16 -4.21 -8.58 3.78
C THR A 16 -3.66 -7.60 4.83
N LEU A 17 -4.51 -7.12 5.74
CA LEU A 17 -4.06 -6.39 6.92
C LEU A 17 -3.03 -7.21 7.72
N ILE A 18 -3.21 -8.53 7.83
CA ILE A 18 -2.25 -9.43 8.49
C ILE A 18 -0.94 -9.47 7.72
N GLY A 19 -0.99 -9.59 6.38
CA GLY A 19 0.19 -9.52 5.52
C GLY A 19 0.95 -8.20 5.68
N TRP A 20 0.23 -7.08 5.76
CA TRP A 20 0.81 -5.77 6.03
C TRP A 20 1.54 -5.72 7.39
N ILE A 21 0.92 -6.22 8.47
CA ILE A 21 1.57 -6.30 9.79
C ILE A 21 2.85 -7.15 9.73
N ILE A 22 2.79 -8.31 9.08
CA ILE A 22 3.96 -9.20 8.91
C ILE A 22 5.08 -8.45 8.17
N ALA A 23 4.76 -7.74 7.09
CA ALA A 23 5.74 -6.97 6.32
C ALA A 23 6.39 -5.86 7.17
N VAL A 24 5.61 -5.16 8.00
CA VAL A 24 6.13 -4.14 8.94
C VAL A 24 7.12 -4.76 9.92
N VAL A 25 6.75 -5.87 10.57
CA VAL A 25 7.60 -6.53 11.57
C VAL A 25 8.90 -7.03 10.94
N GLN A 26 8.82 -7.76 9.82
CA GLN A 26 10.01 -8.29 9.13
C GLN A 26 10.94 -7.18 8.62
N ASN A 27 10.37 -6.06 8.16
CA ASN A 27 11.15 -4.93 7.70
C ASN A 27 11.73 -4.09 8.85
N GLY A 28 11.16 -4.17 10.05
CA GLY A 28 11.74 -3.59 11.26
C GLY A 28 13.01 -4.31 11.73
N GLU A 29 13.09 -5.62 11.57
CA GLU A 29 14.26 -6.43 11.93
C GLU A 29 15.43 -6.23 10.96
N LYS A 30 15.15 -6.24 9.66
CA LYS A 30 16.15 -6.06 8.60
C LYS A 30 15.63 -5.06 7.57
N LYS A 31 15.97 -3.79 7.74
CA LYS A 31 15.37 -2.71 6.95
C LYS A 31 15.73 -2.81 5.46
N ASP A 32 14.70 -2.70 4.62
CA ASP A 32 14.81 -2.57 3.17
C ASP A 32 13.96 -1.39 2.69
N ASP A 33 14.59 -0.46 1.96
CA ASP A 33 13.94 0.78 1.57
C ASP A 33 12.84 0.59 0.52
N TYR A 34 12.86 -0.51 -0.25
CA TYR A 34 11.81 -0.87 -1.20
C TYR A 34 10.59 -1.41 -0.47
N ALA A 35 10.79 -2.30 0.49
CA ALA A 35 9.72 -2.77 1.36
C ALA A 35 9.09 -1.62 2.16
N SER A 36 9.89 -0.75 2.80
CA SER A 36 9.38 0.42 3.53
C SER A 36 8.49 1.32 2.65
N PHE A 37 8.87 1.56 1.39
CA PHE A 37 8.08 2.38 0.47
C PHE A 37 6.67 1.80 0.24
N TYR A 38 6.59 0.51 -0.06
CA TYR A 38 5.30 -0.16 -0.31
C TYR A 38 4.50 -0.42 0.97
N ILE A 39 5.16 -0.60 2.11
CA ILE A 39 4.51 -0.66 3.43
C ILE A 39 3.77 0.66 3.73
N ARG A 40 4.42 1.81 3.51
CA ARG A 40 3.79 3.13 3.68
C ARG A 40 2.65 3.38 2.70
N GLN A 41 2.86 3.07 1.42
CA GLN A 41 1.84 3.22 0.39
C GLN A 41 0.60 2.36 0.71
N MET A 42 0.82 1.13 1.15
CA MET A 42 -0.25 0.22 1.52
C MET A 42 -0.97 0.65 2.80
N LEU A 43 -0.29 1.25 3.79
CA LEU A 43 -0.96 1.81 4.96
C LEU A 43 -1.96 2.91 4.56
N GLY A 44 -1.55 3.82 3.67
CA GLY A 44 -2.45 4.84 3.13
C GLY A 44 -3.65 4.24 2.40
N LEU A 45 -3.43 3.20 1.58
CA LEU A 45 -4.51 2.48 0.90
C LEU A 45 -5.45 1.73 1.85
N LEU A 46 -4.93 1.15 2.94
CA LEU A 46 -5.76 0.50 3.97
C LEU A 46 -6.67 1.51 4.66
N ILE A 47 -6.13 2.67 5.04
CA ILE A 47 -6.92 3.76 5.64
C ILE A 47 -7.98 4.25 4.64
N MET A 48 -7.62 4.48 3.38
CA MET A 48 -8.56 4.85 2.32
C MET A 48 -9.62 3.77 2.08
N GLY A 49 -9.26 2.49 2.19
CA GLY A 49 -10.19 1.37 2.05
C GLY A 49 -11.23 1.34 3.18
N ILE A 50 -10.81 1.63 4.42
CA ILE A 50 -11.70 1.75 5.58
C ILE A 50 -12.63 2.96 5.42
N VAL A 51 -12.10 4.13 5.05
CA VAL A 51 -12.93 5.33 4.81
C VAL A 51 -13.89 5.10 3.64
N GLY A 52 -13.39 4.51 2.55
CA GLY A 52 -14.17 4.20 1.37
C GLY A 52 -15.30 3.20 1.63
N SER A 53 -15.10 2.20 2.50
CA SER A 53 -16.16 1.24 2.85
C SER A 53 -17.30 1.88 3.63
N ILE A 54 -17.02 2.90 4.44
CA ILE A 54 -18.05 3.71 5.13
C ILE A 54 -18.81 4.57 4.11
N ILE A 55 -18.09 5.22 3.17
CA ILE A 55 -18.72 6.07 2.13
C ILE A 55 -19.56 5.24 1.16
N ALA A 56 -19.21 3.96 0.95
CA ALA A 56 -19.93 3.02 0.08
C ALA A 56 -21.38 2.73 0.52
N ILE A 57 -21.80 3.20 1.70
CA ILE A 57 -23.21 3.22 2.13
C ILE A 57 -24.06 4.10 1.20
N ILE A 58 -23.47 5.15 0.61
CA ILE A 58 -24.14 6.01 -0.38
C ILE A 58 -24.15 5.27 -1.74
N PRO A 59 -25.32 4.92 -2.30
CA PRO A 59 -25.39 4.18 -3.56
C PRO A 59 -24.75 4.96 -4.70
N ILE A 60 -24.20 4.23 -5.69
CA ILE A 60 -23.58 4.76 -6.91
C ILE A 60 -22.29 5.56 -6.62
N ILE A 61 -22.38 6.73 -5.98
CA ILE A 61 -21.21 7.61 -5.72
C ILE A 61 -20.22 6.92 -4.80
N GLY A 62 -20.69 6.38 -3.68
CA GLY A 62 -19.81 5.70 -2.72
C GLY A 62 -19.16 4.45 -3.32
N TRP A 63 -19.88 3.73 -4.17
CA TRP A 63 -19.35 2.56 -4.87
C TRP A 63 -18.25 2.94 -5.87
N LEU A 64 -18.46 4.03 -6.64
CA LEU A 64 -17.44 4.53 -7.58
C LEU A 64 -16.15 4.94 -6.86
N ILE A 65 -16.27 5.63 -5.72
CA ILE A 65 -15.12 6.01 -4.90
C ILE A 65 -14.39 4.77 -4.38
N TYR A 66 -15.13 3.80 -3.82
CA TYR A 66 -14.55 2.57 -3.30
C TYR A 66 -13.84 1.76 -4.39
N LEU A 67 -14.43 1.69 -5.59
CA LEU A 67 -13.85 1.02 -6.75
C LEU A 67 -12.56 1.72 -7.22
N GLY A 68 -12.49 3.05 -7.12
CA GLY A 68 -11.26 3.81 -7.33
C GLY A 68 -10.15 3.43 -6.34
N VAL A 69 -10.47 3.27 -5.06
CA VAL A 69 -9.50 2.82 -4.04
C VAL A 69 -8.99 1.41 -4.35
N VAL A 70 -9.89 0.49 -4.75
CA VAL A 70 -9.50 -0.87 -5.17
C VAL A 70 -8.59 -0.83 -6.40
N ALA A 71 -8.88 0.04 -7.38
CA ALA A 71 -8.02 0.20 -8.56
C ALA A 71 -6.61 0.70 -8.18
N LEU A 72 -6.51 1.69 -7.29
CA LEU A 72 -5.22 2.17 -6.77
C LEU A 72 -4.45 1.07 -6.03
N TRP A 73 -5.14 0.22 -5.28
CA TRP A 73 -4.52 -0.94 -4.63
C TRP A 73 -3.95 -1.93 -5.65
N ILE A 74 -4.68 -2.26 -6.72
CA ILE A 74 -4.18 -3.13 -7.80
C ILE A 74 -2.94 -2.51 -8.45
N VAL A 75 -2.97 -1.22 -8.78
CA VAL A 75 -1.83 -0.50 -9.37
C VAL A 75 -0.61 -0.57 -8.45
N SER A 76 -0.79 -0.33 -7.15
CA SER A 76 0.29 -0.44 -6.16
C SER A 76 0.89 -1.84 -6.10
N LEU A 77 0.04 -2.88 -6.10
CA LEU A 77 0.48 -4.27 -6.09
C LEU A 77 1.29 -4.62 -7.35
N VAL A 78 0.79 -4.26 -8.54
CA VAL A 78 1.52 -4.48 -9.79
C VAL A 78 2.87 -3.79 -9.75
N CYS A 79 2.91 -2.54 -9.27
CA CYS A 79 4.15 -1.80 -9.13
C CYS A 79 5.12 -2.46 -8.13
N ALA A 80 4.63 -3.03 -7.03
CA ALA A 80 5.44 -3.77 -6.06
C ALA A 80 6.12 -5.01 -6.68
N THR A 81 5.56 -5.58 -7.75
CA THR A 81 6.19 -6.68 -8.51
C THR A 81 7.23 -6.22 -9.53
N SER A 82 7.28 -4.92 -9.86
CA SER A 82 8.13 -4.38 -10.93
C SER A 82 9.61 -4.19 -10.54
N GLY A 83 9.92 -4.11 -9.24
CA GLY A 83 11.27 -3.80 -8.77
C GLY A 83 11.62 -2.30 -8.79
N GLU A 84 10.64 -1.44 -9.09
CA GLU A 84 10.77 0.02 -9.02
C GLU A 84 9.83 0.58 -7.96
N LYS A 85 10.23 1.66 -7.27
CA LYS A 85 9.36 2.38 -6.33
C LYS A 85 8.46 3.32 -7.13
N LYS A 86 7.19 2.97 -7.26
CA LYS A 86 6.21 3.79 -7.98
C LYS A 86 5.08 4.21 -7.06
N GLU A 87 4.90 5.52 -7.00
CA GLU A 87 3.81 6.13 -6.26
C GLU A 87 2.49 5.88 -6.99
N ILE A 88 1.44 5.55 -6.23
CA ILE A 88 0.09 5.62 -6.77
C ILE A 88 -0.25 7.08 -7.12
N PRO A 89 -1.06 7.33 -8.14
CA PRO A 89 -1.45 8.69 -8.49
C PRO A 89 -2.24 9.35 -7.35
N VAL A 90 -2.28 10.69 -7.38
CA VAL A 90 -3.02 11.58 -6.46
C VAL A 90 -2.44 11.66 -5.04
N LEU A 91 -2.23 10.54 -4.35
CA LEU A 91 -1.91 10.49 -2.92
C LEU A 91 -0.59 9.77 -2.56
N GLY A 92 0.11 9.18 -3.54
CA GLY A 92 1.31 8.40 -3.28
C GLY A 92 2.40 9.18 -2.53
N ALA A 93 2.74 10.39 -3.00
CA ALA A 93 3.71 11.27 -2.35
C ALA A 93 3.33 11.60 -0.89
N GLN A 94 2.05 11.88 -0.65
CA GLN A 94 1.52 12.19 0.68
C GLN A 94 1.64 11.00 1.62
N PHE A 95 1.39 9.77 1.13
CA PHE A 95 1.59 8.56 1.93
C PHE A 95 3.05 8.36 2.31
N GLN A 96 3.98 8.66 1.40
CA GLN A 96 5.41 8.59 1.71
C GLN A 96 5.81 9.59 2.80
N GLU A 97 5.26 10.81 2.75
CA GLU A 97 5.56 11.86 3.73
C GLU A 97 4.90 11.59 5.10
N TRP A 98 3.59 11.29 5.11
CA TRP A 98 2.83 11.07 6.36
C TRP A 98 3.33 9.87 7.15
N PHE A 99 3.78 8.82 6.46
CA PHE A 99 4.18 7.58 7.09
C PHE A 99 5.69 7.36 7.09
N LYS A 100 6.51 8.39 6.85
CA LYS A 100 7.98 8.30 6.71
C LYS A 100 8.74 7.63 7.86
N SER A 101 8.11 7.51 9.04
CA SER A 101 8.68 6.79 10.18
C SER A 101 8.63 5.26 10.07
N LEU A 102 7.84 4.72 9.13
CA LEU A 102 7.75 3.29 8.78
C LEU A 102 8.79 2.89 7.72
#